data_AF-A0A8T7EQL4-F1
#
_entry.id   AF-A0A8T7EQL4-F1
#
_cell.length_a   1.000
_cell.length_b   1.000
_cell.length_c   1.000
_cell.angle_alpha   90.00
_cell.angle_beta   90.00
_cell.angle_gamma   90.00
#
_symmetry.space_group_name_H-M   'P 1'
#
loop_
_entity.id
_entity.type
_entity.pdbx_description
1 polymer ?
#
loop_
_entity_poly.entity_id
_entity_poly.type
_entity_poly.pdbx_seq_one_letter_code
_entity_poly.pdbx_strand_id
1 'polypeptide(L)' 'MSPTAVVTAAIAIGAVLLLGAVLLIAPPRPLLLSAAFDDTVLSPNADGEGDVTNFRFAVSRAARVTLTARG' A
#
# COMPACT_ATOMS: atom_id res chain seq x y z
N MET A 1 45.67 10.36 -0.25
CA MET A 1 44.59 9.47 -0.74
C MET A 1 44.79 9.22 -2.22
N SER A 2 44.60 8.01 -2.72
CA SER A 2 44.71 7.77 -4.17
C SER A 2 43.51 8.42 -4.90
N PRO A 3 43.69 8.90 -6.15
CA PRO A 3 42.59 9.44 -6.95
C PRO A 3 41.41 8.45 -7.06
N THR A 4 41.73 7.16 -7.16
CA THR A 4 40.73 6.08 -7.18
C THR A 4 39.90 6.02 -5.90
N ALA A 5 40.53 6.14 -4.72
CA ALA A 5 39.81 6.12 -3.44
C ALA A 5 38.86 7.30 -3.30
N VAL A 6 39.24 8.49 -3.79
CA VAL A 6 38.38 9.69 -3.77
C VAL A 6 37.15 9.49 -4.66
N VAL A 7 37.34 8.95 -5.87
CA VAL A 7 36.23 8.68 -6.80
C VAL A 7 35.29 7.61 -6.24
N THR A 8 35.81 6.52 -5.68
CA THR A 8 34.99 5.48 -5.07
C THR A 8 34.17 6.02 -3.89
N ALA A 9 34.78 6.83 -3.02
CA ALA A 9 34.07 7.44 -1.90
C ALA A 9 32.96 8.38 -2.38
N ALA A 10 33.21 9.21 -3.40
CA ALA A 10 32.22 10.11 -3.96
C ALA A 10 31.01 9.35 -4.55
N ILE A 11 31.26 8.26 -5.28
CA ILE A 11 30.19 7.41 -5.84
C ILE A 11 29.37 6.76 -4.72
N ALA A 12 30.03 6.21 -3.70
CA ALA A 12 29.35 5.56 -2.59
C ALA A 12 28.44 6.54 -1.83
N ILE A 13 28.93 7.75 -1.54
CA ILE A 13 28.14 8.81 -0.90
C ILE A 13 26.95 9.20 -1.79
N GLY A 14 27.19 9.42 -3.08
CA GLY A 14 26.13 9.74 -4.04
C GLY A 14 25.03 8.67 -4.06
N ALA A 15 25.40 7.39 -4.10
CA ALA A 15 24.46 6.28 -4.08
C ALA A 15 23.63 6.23 -2.79
N VAL A 16 24.25 6.46 -1.63
CA VAL A 16 23.55 6.50 -0.33
C VAL A 16 22.56 7.66 -0.27
N LEU A 17 22.98 8.85 -0.70
CA LEU A 17 22.10 10.02 -0.72
C LEU A 17 20.91 9.83 -1.66
N LEU A 18 21.14 9.29 -2.85
CA LEU A 18 20.07 8.98 -3.81
C LEU A 18 19.10 7.95 -3.24
N LEU A 19 19.60 6.85 -2.66
CA LEU A 19 18.76 5.83 -2.06
C LEU A 19 17.94 6.41 -0.89
N GLY A 20 18.56 7.20 -0.02
CA GLY A 20 17.88 7.87 1.09
C GLY A 20 16.77 8.80 0.61
N ALA A 21 17.03 9.62 -0.42
CA ALA A 21 16.04 10.51 -1.00
C ALA A 21 14.84 9.75 -1.59
N VAL A 22 15.09 8.66 -2.33
CA VAL A 22 14.03 7.81 -2.89
C VAL A 22 13.15 7.21 -1.80
N LEU A 23 13.76 6.66 -0.74
CA LEU A 23 13.02 6.05 0.37
C LEU A 23 12.21 7.06 1.19
N LEU A 24 12.63 8.32 1.24
CA LEU A 24 11.90 9.39 1.93
C LEU A 24 10.70 9.90 1.12
N ILE A 25 10.87 10.09 -0.19
CA ILE A 25 9.84 10.66 -1.08
C ILE A 25 8.79 9.62 -1.46
N ALA A 26 9.22 8.39 -1.75
CA ALA A 26 8.35 7.30 -2.18
C ALA A 26 8.65 6.03 -1.39
N PRO A 27 8.38 6.01 -0.07
CA PRO A 27 8.62 4.84 0.75
C PRO A 27 7.82 3.65 0.21
N PRO A 28 8.43 2.45 0.12
CA PRO A 28 7.70 1.25 -0.25
C PRO A 28 6.64 0.98 0.82
N ARG A 29 5.37 1.06 0.44
CA ARG A 29 4.23 0.78 1.32
C ARG A 29 3.25 -0.16 0.60
N PRO A 30 2.63 -1.11 1.33
CA PRO A 30 1.54 -1.91 0.78
C PRO A 30 0.44 -1.03 0.21
N LEU A 31 -0.16 -1.45 -0.92
CA LEU A 31 -1.28 -0.71 -1.51
C LEU A 31 -2.51 -0.75 -0.60
N LEU A 32 -2.85 -1.94 -0.13
CA LEU A 32 -3.96 -2.17 0.80
C LEU A 32 -3.42 -2.18 2.22
N LEU A 33 -3.89 -1.26 3.05
CA LEU A 33 -3.50 -1.14 4.45
C LEU A 33 -4.44 -1.93 5.36
N SER A 34 -5.74 -1.91 5.04
CA SER A 34 -6.76 -2.70 5.73
C SER A 34 -7.96 -2.96 4.82
N ALA A 35 -8.66 -4.06 5.08
CA ALA A 35 -9.94 -4.40 4.49
C ALA A 35 -10.73 -5.25 5.49
N ALA A 36 -11.99 -4.91 5.72
CA ALA A 36 -12.88 -5.65 6.61
C ALA A 36 -14.33 -5.56 6.12
N PHE A 37 -15.08 -6.62 6.40
CA PHE A 37 -16.54 -6.65 6.31
C PHE A 37 -17.09 -6.74 7.73
N ASP A 38 -18.17 -6.03 8.00
CA ASP A 38 -18.83 -6.09 9.30
C ASP A 38 -19.51 -7.45 9.50
N ASP A 39 -20.15 -7.96 8.44
CA ASP A 39 -20.83 -9.24 8.42
C ASP A 39 -20.20 -10.16 7.38
N THR A 40 -20.09 -11.44 7.72
CA THR A 40 -19.54 -12.47 6.83
C THR A 40 -20.62 -13.26 6.09
N VAL A 41 -21.88 -13.09 6.48
CA VAL A 41 -23.05 -13.75 5.90
C VAL A 41 -24.07 -12.69 5.57
N LEU A 42 -24.56 -12.72 4.33
CA LEU A 42 -25.66 -11.89 3.85
C LEU A 42 -26.84 -12.79 3.49
N SER A 43 -28.04 -12.36 3.82
CA SER A 43 -29.31 -12.97 3.44
C SER A 43 -30.14 -11.94 2.67
N PRO A 44 -29.80 -11.65 1.39
CA PRO A 44 -30.45 -10.59 0.63
C PRO A 44 -31.85 -11.03 0.18
N ASN A 45 -32.81 -11.06 1.12
CA ASN A 45 -34.19 -11.49 0.94
C ASN A 45 -35.20 -10.34 1.19
N ALA A 46 -34.71 -9.14 1.49
CA ALA A 46 -35.46 -7.92 1.75
C ALA A 46 -36.40 -8.02 2.96
N ASP A 47 -36.07 -8.84 3.97
CA ASP A 47 -36.83 -8.93 5.22
C ASP A 47 -36.40 -7.89 6.27
N GLY A 48 -35.36 -7.11 5.98
CA GLY A 48 -34.82 -6.06 6.84
C GLY A 48 -33.64 -6.51 7.70
N GLU A 49 -33.23 -7.78 7.65
CA GLU A 49 -32.12 -8.34 8.40
C GLU A 49 -31.08 -8.99 7.47
N GLY A 50 -29.80 -8.66 7.65
CA GLY A 50 -28.72 -9.27 6.85
C GLY A 50 -28.74 -8.95 5.35
N ASP A 51 -29.54 -7.97 4.92
CA ASP A 51 -29.67 -7.57 3.51
C ASP A 51 -28.47 -6.77 2.99
N VAL A 52 -27.77 -6.07 3.90
CA VAL A 52 -26.64 -5.19 3.58
C VAL A 52 -25.51 -5.42 4.57
N THR A 53 -24.28 -5.13 4.15
CA THR A 53 -23.13 -5.09 5.05
C THR A 53 -22.21 -3.94 4.67
N ASN A 54 -21.40 -3.47 5.62
CA ASN A 54 -20.42 -2.44 5.36
C ASN A 54 -19.07 -3.05 5.02
N PHE A 55 -18.47 -2.59 3.93
CA PHE A 55 -17.08 -2.83 3.61
C PHE A 55 -16.24 -1.59 3.93
N ARG A 56 -15.19 -1.77 4.72
CA ARG A 56 -14.26 -0.69 5.12
C ARG A 56 -12.86 -1.04 4.65
N PHE A 57 -12.20 -0.12 3.95
CA PHE A 57 -10.85 -0.31 3.43
C PHE A 57 -10.01 0.95 3.56
N ALA A 58 -8.69 0.77 3.60
CA ALA A 58 -7.72 1.86 3.54
C ALA A 58 -6.65 1.56 2.49
N VAL A 59 -6.40 2.52 1.59
CA VAL A 59 -5.37 2.42 0.56
C VAL A 59 -4.29 3.48 0.75
N SER A 60 -3.04 3.13 0.46
CA SER A 60 -1.91 4.03 0.66
C SER A 60 -1.77 5.11 -0.43
N ARG A 61 -2.52 4.98 -1.53
CA ARG A 61 -2.49 5.84 -2.71
C ARG A 61 -3.74 5.62 -3.56
N ALA A 62 -4.00 6.52 -4.50
CA ALA A 62 -5.09 6.36 -5.46
C ALA A 62 -4.99 5.01 -6.20
N ALA A 63 -6.09 4.28 -6.25
CA ALA A 63 -6.17 2.95 -6.83
C ALA A 63 -7.60 2.64 -7.29
N ARG A 64 -7.73 1.67 -8.18
CA ARG A 64 -9.02 1.09 -8.54
C ARG A 64 -9.39 0.04 -7.51
N VAL A 65 -10.56 0.18 -6.90
CA VAL A 65 -11.14 -0.80 -5.97
C VAL A 65 -12.23 -1.57 -6.71
N THR A 66 -12.21 -2.89 -6.60
CA THR A 66 -13.24 -3.77 -7.15
C THR A 66 -13.72 -4.68 -6.05
N LEU A 67 -15.04 -4.66 -5.80
CA LEU A 67 -15.71 -5.59 -4.91
C LEU A 67 -16.38 -6.67 -5.77
N THR A 68 -16.28 -7.92 -5.33
CA THR A 68 -16.95 -9.05 -5.99
C THR A 68 -17.67 -9.86 -4.93
N ALA A 69 -18.99 -10.00 -5.09
CA ALA A 69 -19.80 -10.91 -4.30
C ALA A 69 -19.90 -12.26 -5.03
N ARG A 70 -19.87 -13.36 -4.27
CA ARG A 70 -20.10 -14.73 -4.77
C ARG A 70 -21.00 -15.45 -3.78
N GLY A 71 -21.95 -16.22 -4.30
CA GLY A 71 -22.84 -17.10 -3.54
C GLY A 71 -22.47 -18.56 -3.73
#